data_AF-A0A1T4MZN3-F1
#
_entry.id   AF-A0A1T4MZN3-F1
#
_cell.length_a   1.000
_cell.length_b   1.000
_cell.length_c   1.000
_cell.angle_alpha   90.00
_cell.angle_beta   90.00
_cell.angle_gamma   90.00
#
_symmetry.space_group_name_H-M   'P 1'
#
loop_
_entity.id
_entity.type
_entity.pdbx_description
1 polymer ?
#
loop_
_entity_poly.entity_id
_entity_poly.type
_entity_poly.pdbx_seq_one_letter_code
_entity_poly.pdbx_strand_id
1 'polypeptide(L)'
;MQCLTSLRHFFHLICVVIAVIAVLKSHQVQADLFQYTDKDGTVVMVDDEGKIPSQYRKKVKNSRSSSGGDRYTGVTVRGNKVLVPVTLSFRNETIQARMLLDTGASVTTISPQLASRLGIKPEHTSRSVGRVADGSFITAYNTVVDYMQVGPKTKHSVEVAVLPMNGPAMGFDGLLGMNFLGDFRYHVNLGSQTIEWVQH
;
A
#
# COMPACT_ATOMS: atom_id res chain seq x y z
N MET A 1 -51.14 0.81 48.81
CA MET A 1 -49.73 1.29 48.87
C MET A 1 -48.70 0.28 48.31
N GLN A 2 -49.09 -0.85 47.70
CA GLN A 2 -48.14 -1.86 47.17
C GLN A 2 -47.75 -1.65 45.69
N CYS A 3 -48.44 -0.78 44.94
CA CYS A 3 -48.18 -0.57 43.51
C CYS A 3 -47.01 0.39 43.21
N LEU A 4 -46.73 1.36 44.09
CA LEU A 4 -45.64 2.34 43.89
C LEU A 4 -44.25 1.81 44.26
N THR A 5 -44.16 0.79 45.12
CA THR A 5 -42.88 0.17 45.49
C THR A 5 -42.31 -0.68 44.35
N SER A 6 -43.15 -1.40 43.62
CA SER A 6 -42.75 -2.23 42.48
C SER A 6 -42.10 -1.42 41.35
N LEU A 7 -42.59 -0.21 41.08
CA LEU A 7 -42.08 0.66 40.02
C LEU A 7 -40.70 1.26 40.38
N ARG A 8 -40.45 1.55 41.67
CA ARG A 8 -39.13 2.02 42.16
C ARG A 8 -38.08 0.92 42.13
N HIS A 9 -38.46 -0.33 42.40
CA HIS A 9 -37.56 -1.47 42.30
C HIS A 9 -37.21 -1.78 40.85
N PHE A 10 -38.17 -1.64 39.92
CA PHE A 10 -37.93 -1.79 38.49
C PHE A 10 -36.99 -0.70 37.94
N PHE A 11 -37.17 0.56 38.37
CA PHE A 11 -36.29 1.66 37.96
C PHE A 11 -34.87 1.52 38.54
N HIS A 12 -34.73 1.08 39.80
CA HIS A 12 -33.41 0.78 40.38
C HIS A 12 -32.72 -0.40 39.69
N LEU A 13 -33.46 -1.46 39.32
CA LEU A 13 -32.91 -2.59 38.58
C LEU A 13 -32.42 -2.15 37.18
N ILE A 14 -33.18 -1.31 36.48
CA ILE A 14 -32.79 -0.73 35.19
C ILE A 14 -31.55 0.15 35.33
N CYS A 15 -31.48 1.02 36.35
CA CYS A 15 -30.31 1.87 36.60
C CYS A 15 -29.05 1.06 36.90
N VAL A 16 -29.16 -0.04 37.66
CA VAL A 16 -28.03 -0.94 37.94
C VAL A 16 -27.58 -1.67 36.67
N VAL A 17 -28.50 -2.15 35.84
CA VAL A 17 -28.17 -2.80 34.56
C VAL A 17 -27.49 -1.82 33.58
N ILE A 18 -27.97 -0.58 33.49
CA ILE A 18 -27.34 0.46 32.65
C ILE A 18 -25.94 0.82 33.17
N ALA A 19 -25.75 0.92 34.50
CA ALA A 19 -24.44 1.19 35.09
C ALA A 19 -23.45 0.04 34.83
N VAL A 20 -23.90 -1.22 34.88
CA VAL A 20 -23.06 -2.39 34.55
C VAL A 20 -22.68 -2.41 33.06
N ILE A 21 -23.61 -2.08 32.16
CA ILE A 21 -23.32 -1.97 30.71
C ILE A 21 -22.33 -0.83 30.42
N ALA A 22 -22.38 0.27 31.16
CA ALA A 22 -21.43 1.38 31.01
C ALA A 22 -20.01 1.03 31.46
N VAL A 23 -19.85 0.16 32.48
CA VAL A 23 -18.55 -0.34 32.95
C VAL A 23 -17.94 -1.38 31.99
N LEU A 24 -18.76 -2.10 31.23
CA LEU A 24 -18.30 -3.04 30.19
C LEU A 24 -17.83 -2.37 28.89
N LYS A 25 -17.75 -1.03 28.83
CA LYS A 25 -17.04 -0.34 27.74
C LYS A 25 -15.54 -0.52 27.92
N SER A 26 -15.08 -1.70 27.54
CA SER A 26 -13.68 -2.09 27.40
C SER A 26 -12.87 -0.96 26.79
N HIS A 27 -11.85 -0.51 27.53
CA HIS A 27 -10.78 0.30 26.98
C HIS A 27 -10.12 -0.49 25.84
N GLN A 28 -10.39 -0.11 24.60
CA GLN A 28 -9.52 -0.50 23.50
C GLN A 28 -8.21 0.25 23.72
N VAL A 29 -7.23 -0.45 24.30
CA VAL A 29 -5.84 -0.04 24.25
C VAL A 29 -5.40 -0.22 22.79
N GLN A 30 -5.42 0.87 22.04
CA GLN A 30 -4.91 0.91 20.67
C GLN A 30 -3.37 0.86 20.75
N ALA A 31 -2.77 -0.21 20.25
CA ALA A 31 -1.33 -0.29 20.09
C ALA A 31 -0.95 0.41 18.77
N ASP A 32 -0.29 1.55 18.85
CA ASP A 32 0.26 2.21 17.67
C ASP A 32 1.64 1.61 17.35
N LEU A 33 1.78 1.06 16.14
CA LEU A 33 3.05 0.52 15.65
C LEU A 33 3.81 1.61 14.90
N PHE A 34 5.02 1.93 15.33
CA PHE A 34 5.91 2.89 14.70
C PHE A 34 7.04 2.18 13.95
N GLN A 35 7.47 2.74 12.83
CA GLN A 35 8.57 2.19 12.04
C GLN A 35 9.59 3.27 11.73
N TYR A 36 10.88 2.92 11.79
CA TYR A 36 11.96 3.78 11.30
C TYR A 36 13.01 2.96 10.53
N THR A 37 13.79 3.66 9.71
CA THR A 37 14.96 3.09 9.02
C THR A 37 16.21 3.62 9.69
N ASP A 38 17.08 2.72 10.14
CA ASP A 38 18.36 3.10 10.76
C ASP A 38 19.40 3.56 9.72
N LYS A 39 20.60 3.88 10.19
CA LYS A 39 21.72 4.32 9.35
C LYS A 39 22.22 3.24 8.38
N ASP A 40 21.98 1.97 8.68
CA ASP A 40 22.45 0.82 7.91
C ASP A 40 21.35 0.35 6.91
N GLY A 41 20.20 1.04 6.89
CA GLY A 41 19.08 0.73 6.00
C GLY A 41 18.10 -0.29 6.58
N THR A 42 18.30 -0.74 7.81
CA THR A 42 17.43 -1.73 8.47
C THR A 42 16.13 -1.07 8.90
N VAL A 43 15.02 -1.72 8.58
CA VAL A 43 13.69 -1.32 9.06
C VAL A 43 13.48 -1.88 10.46
N VAL A 44 13.24 -0.99 11.43
CA VAL A 44 12.96 -1.34 12.82
C VAL A 44 11.53 -0.91 13.15
N MET A 45 10.73 -1.85 13.66
CA MET A 45 9.37 -1.61 14.13
C MET A 45 9.33 -1.62 15.66
N VAL A 46 8.65 -0.63 16.25
CA VAL A 46 8.49 -0.47 17.69
C VAL A 46 7.03 -0.18 18.03
N ASP A 47 6.59 -0.63 19.18
CA ASP A 47 5.24 -0.49 19.75
C ASP A 47 5.03 0.83 20.51
N ASP A 48 6.08 1.65 20.65
CA ASP A 48 6.06 2.91 21.42
C ASP A 48 6.96 3.96 20.74
N GLU A 49 6.45 5.18 20.55
CA GLU A 49 7.18 6.28 19.89
C GLU A 49 8.44 6.69 20.66
N GLY A 50 8.42 6.57 21.99
CA GLY A 50 9.54 6.83 22.88
C GLY A 50 10.73 5.91 22.64
N LYS A 51 10.49 4.69 22.12
CA LYS A 51 11.55 3.73 21.75
C LYS A 51 12.29 4.13 20.47
N ILE A 52 11.77 5.11 19.71
CA ILE A 52 12.42 5.62 18.50
C ILE A 52 13.52 6.61 18.92
N PRO A 53 14.79 6.41 18.49
CA PRO A 53 15.84 7.38 18.73
C PRO A 53 15.48 8.75 18.14
N SER A 54 15.80 9.84 18.86
CA SER A 54 15.39 11.21 18.51
C SER A 54 15.75 11.62 17.06
N GLN A 55 16.88 11.13 16.56
CA GLN A 55 17.34 11.35 15.18
C GLN A 55 16.44 10.75 14.10
N TYR A 56 15.61 9.75 14.45
CA TYR A 56 14.67 9.10 13.53
C TYR A 56 13.21 9.57 13.72
N ARG A 57 12.86 10.19 14.86
CA ARG A 57 11.48 10.63 15.17
C ARG A 57 10.87 11.55 14.09
N LYS A 58 11.66 12.46 13.50
CA LYS A 58 11.18 13.35 12.42
C LYS A 58 10.94 12.63 11.08
N LYS A 59 11.41 11.38 10.92
CA LYS A 59 11.20 10.54 9.73
C LYS A 59 10.15 9.45 9.95
N VAL A 60 9.56 9.39 11.14
CA VAL A 60 8.43 8.51 11.42
C VAL A 60 7.25 9.11 10.66
N LYS A 61 6.99 8.56 9.47
CA LYS A 61 5.66 8.69 8.89
C LYS A 61 4.73 8.20 9.98
N ASN A 62 3.75 9.02 10.36
CA ASN A 62 2.60 8.60 11.14
C ASN A 62 2.03 7.34 10.46
N SER A 63 2.49 6.16 10.88
CA SER A 63 1.72 4.94 10.84
C SER A 63 0.69 5.09 11.94
N ARG A 64 -0.21 6.08 11.77
CA ARG A 64 -1.54 5.92 12.33
C ARG A 64 -1.96 4.55 11.82
N SER A 65 -2.19 3.63 12.75
CA SER A 65 -3.24 2.63 12.59
C SER A 65 -4.49 3.42 12.18
N SER A 66 -4.64 3.62 10.89
CA SER A 66 -5.59 4.57 10.33
C SER A 66 -6.65 3.72 9.70
N SER A 67 -7.82 3.79 10.30
CA SER A 67 -9.08 3.53 9.62
C SER A 67 -9.22 4.27 8.27
N GLY A 68 -8.31 5.22 7.93
CA GLY A 68 -8.14 5.82 6.61
C GLY A 68 -6.97 5.31 5.75
N GLY A 69 -6.00 4.57 6.29
CA GLY A 69 -4.87 3.98 5.55
C GLY A 69 -5.30 2.85 4.61
N ASP A 70 -6.44 2.23 4.94
CA ASP A 70 -7.07 1.20 4.11
C ASP A 70 -7.75 1.75 2.85
N ARG A 71 -7.94 3.08 2.77
CA ARG A 71 -8.65 3.74 1.66
C ARG A 71 -7.75 4.60 0.78
N TYR A 72 -6.62 5.11 1.27
CA TYR A 72 -5.83 6.07 0.48
C TYR A 72 -4.38 5.62 0.27
N THR A 73 -3.80 6.02 -0.86
CA THR A 73 -2.37 5.89 -1.14
C THR A 73 -1.83 7.22 -1.62
N GLY A 74 -0.81 7.75 -0.92
CA GLY A 74 -0.13 8.96 -1.37
C GLY A 74 0.64 8.71 -2.67
N VAL A 75 0.54 9.65 -3.60
CA VAL A 75 1.26 9.64 -4.88
C VAL A 75 2.08 10.91 -5.03
N THR A 76 2.96 10.96 -6.04
CA THR A 76 3.66 12.19 -6.43
C THR A 76 3.21 12.60 -7.83
N VAL A 77 2.67 13.80 -7.97
CA VAL A 77 2.28 14.35 -9.27
C VAL A 77 3.41 15.24 -9.80
N ARG A 78 3.91 14.96 -11.01
CA ARG A 78 4.95 15.75 -11.70
C ARG A 78 4.52 16.05 -13.13
N GLY A 79 4.01 17.25 -13.37
CA GLY A 79 3.39 17.59 -14.65
C GLY A 79 2.18 16.69 -14.89
N ASN A 80 2.17 15.95 -16.00
CA ASN A 80 1.13 14.98 -16.34
C ASN A 80 1.41 13.55 -15.83
N LYS A 81 2.43 13.34 -15.00
CA LYS A 81 2.81 12.02 -14.48
C LYS A 81 2.35 11.84 -13.05
N VAL A 82 1.69 10.71 -12.76
CA VAL A 82 1.33 10.27 -11.41
C VAL A 82 2.26 9.12 -11.03
N LEU A 83 3.16 9.38 -10.08
CA LEU A 83 4.11 8.38 -9.58
C LEU A 83 3.57 7.74 -8.30
N VAL A 84 3.48 6.41 -8.33
CA VAL A 84 2.87 5.59 -7.30
C VAL A 84 3.96 4.78 -6.60
N PRO A 85 4.05 4.81 -5.25
CA PRO A 85 4.89 3.88 -4.53
C PRO A 85 4.29 2.48 -4.62
N VAL A 86 5.07 1.53 -5.12
CA VAL A 86 4.67 0.13 -5.27
C VAL A 86 5.72 -0.74 -4.61
N THR A 87 5.31 -1.62 -3.71
CA THR A 87 6.19 -2.67 -3.18
C THR A 87 6.05 -3.90 -4.07
N LEU A 88 7.17 -4.39 -4.60
CA LEU A 88 7.25 -5.65 -5.34
C LEU A 88 8.09 -6.64 -4.55
N SER A 89 7.68 -7.89 -4.55
CA SER A 89 8.47 -8.98 -3.97
C SER A 89 8.69 -10.08 -4.99
N PHE A 90 9.92 -10.56 -5.05
CA PHE A 90 10.31 -11.70 -5.86
C PHE A 90 11.32 -12.54 -5.08
N ARG A 91 10.91 -13.78 -4.75
CA ARG A 91 11.62 -14.72 -3.90
C ARG A 91 11.90 -14.10 -2.52
N ASN A 92 13.17 -13.88 -2.19
CA ASN A 92 13.59 -13.35 -0.90
C ASN A 92 13.83 -11.84 -0.92
N GLU A 93 13.61 -11.19 -2.08
CA GLU A 93 13.84 -9.75 -2.25
C GLU A 93 12.52 -9.00 -2.28
N THR A 94 12.47 -7.89 -1.54
CA THR A 94 11.32 -6.98 -1.50
C THR A 94 11.80 -5.56 -1.69
N ILE A 95 11.32 -4.90 -2.73
CA ILE A 95 11.75 -3.56 -3.13
C ILE A 95 10.54 -2.63 -3.24
N GLN A 96 10.65 -1.45 -2.62
CA GLN A 96 9.76 -0.33 -2.95
C GLN A 96 10.28 0.41 -4.17
N ALA A 97 9.43 0.50 -5.19
CA ALA A 97 9.66 1.15 -6.46
C ALA A 97 8.73 2.36 -6.62
N ARG A 98 9.12 3.31 -7.47
CA ARG A 98 8.23 4.38 -7.93
C ARG A 98 7.77 4.07 -9.34
N MET A 99 6.48 3.79 -9.51
CA MET A 99 5.91 3.38 -10.79
C MET A 99 5.07 4.50 -11.38
N LEU A 100 5.10 4.69 -12.69
CA LEU A 100 4.16 5.58 -13.37
C LEU A 100 2.81 4.87 -13.49
N LEU A 101 1.73 5.49 -13.02
CA LEU A 101 0.37 4.99 -13.26
C LEU A 101 0.07 5.06 -14.76
N ASP A 102 -0.22 3.92 -15.38
CA ASP A 102 -0.46 3.84 -16.82
C ASP A 102 -1.65 2.91 -17.12
N THR A 103 -2.81 3.51 -17.40
CA THR A 103 -4.03 2.78 -17.80
C THR A 103 -4.00 2.27 -19.24
N GLY A 104 -3.03 2.71 -20.05
CA GLY A 104 -2.81 2.23 -21.42
C GLY A 104 -1.94 0.97 -21.49
N ALA A 105 -1.20 0.65 -20.41
CA ALA A 105 -0.39 -0.56 -20.32
C ALA A 105 -1.24 -1.74 -19.86
N SER A 106 -1.35 -2.79 -20.69
CA SER A 106 -2.06 -4.02 -20.31
C SER A 106 -1.34 -4.80 -19.20
N VAL A 107 0.00 -4.83 -19.24
CA VAL A 107 0.88 -5.52 -18.30
C VAL A 107 1.76 -4.50 -17.58
N THR A 108 1.98 -4.69 -16.28
CA THR A 108 2.95 -3.90 -15.50
C THR A 108 4.35 -4.12 -16.04
N THR A 109 5.08 -3.04 -16.28
CA THR A 109 6.45 -3.11 -16.81
C THR A 109 7.45 -2.65 -15.76
N ILE A 110 8.63 -3.27 -15.71
CA ILE A 110 9.72 -2.88 -14.82
C ILE A 110 11.00 -2.62 -15.62
N SER A 111 11.80 -1.69 -15.13
CA SER A 111 13.12 -1.40 -15.68
C SER A 111 14.10 -2.56 -15.43
N PRO A 112 15.14 -2.73 -16.27
CA PRO A 112 16.21 -3.69 -16.01
C PRO A 112 16.91 -3.45 -14.68
N GLN A 113 17.01 -2.19 -14.24
CA GLN A 113 17.62 -1.81 -12.96
C GLN A 113 16.77 -2.30 -11.77
N LEU A 114 15.44 -2.13 -11.83
CA LEU A 114 14.54 -2.68 -10.81
C LEU A 114 14.56 -4.20 -10.82
N ALA A 115 14.53 -4.83 -12.01
CA ALA A 115 14.62 -6.28 -12.15
C ALA A 115 15.90 -6.83 -11.49
N SER A 116 17.04 -6.18 -11.74
CA SER A 116 18.32 -6.52 -11.11
C SER A 116 18.28 -6.41 -9.57
N ARG A 117 17.70 -5.33 -9.05
CA ARG A 117 17.52 -5.13 -7.59
C ARG A 117 16.59 -6.17 -6.95
N LEU A 118 15.61 -6.69 -7.70
CA LEU A 118 14.73 -7.78 -7.29
C LEU A 118 15.38 -9.17 -7.46
N GLY A 119 16.60 -9.26 -8.00
CA GLY A 119 17.23 -10.55 -8.30
C GLY A 119 16.59 -11.30 -9.47
N ILE A 120 15.81 -10.62 -10.31
CA ILE A 120 15.25 -11.19 -11.54
C ILE A 120 16.36 -11.29 -12.58
N LYS A 121 16.70 -12.52 -12.94
CA LYS A 121 17.73 -12.83 -13.93
C LYS A 121 17.10 -13.24 -15.26
N PRO A 122 17.72 -12.93 -16.41
CA PRO A 122 17.18 -13.26 -17.73
C PRO A 122 16.80 -14.74 -17.90
N GLU A 123 17.56 -15.67 -17.31
CA GLU A 123 17.29 -17.12 -17.35
C GLU A 123 16.00 -17.54 -16.63
N HIS A 124 15.44 -16.67 -15.78
CA HIS A 124 14.15 -16.90 -15.09
C HIS A 124 12.98 -16.16 -15.77
N THR A 125 13.19 -15.67 -16.99
CA THR A 125 12.18 -14.94 -17.75
C THR A 125 11.80 -15.70 -19.02
N SER A 126 10.57 -15.51 -19.45
CA SER A 126 10.08 -15.97 -20.75
C SER A 126 10.12 -14.82 -21.74
N ARG A 127 10.63 -15.06 -22.94
CA ARG A 127 10.63 -14.04 -24.00
C ARG A 127 9.23 -13.90 -24.59
N SER A 128 8.77 -12.66 -24.75
CA SER A 128 7.51 -12.34 -25.44
C SER A 128 7.70 -11.16 -26.39
N VAL A 129 6.71 -10.92 -27.25
CA VAL A 129 6.65 -9.73 -28.10
C VAL A 129 5.46 -8.89 -27.65
N GLY A 130 5.75 -7.66 -27.25
CA GLY A 130 4.73 -6.66 -26.88
C GLY A 130 4.60 -5.59 -27.95
N ARG A 131 3.41 -4.99 -28.07
CA ARG A 131 3.18 -3.79 -28.88
C ARG A 131 3.13 -2.57 -27.95
N VAL A 132 3.87 -1.52 -28.27
CA VAL A 132 3.87 -0.27 -27.49
C VAL A 132 3.01 0.82 -28.15
N ALA A 133 2.93 1.98 -27.51
CA ALA A 133 2.00 3.06 -27.86
C ALA A 133 2.17 3.59 -29.29
N ASP A 134 3.38 3.58 -29.84
CA ASP A 134 3.66 4.01 -31.22
C ASP A 134 3.31 2.94 -32.28
N GLY A 135 2.80 1.78 -31.85
CA GLY A 135 2.44 0.66 -32.72
C GLY A 135 3.61 -0.29 -33.04
N SER A 136 4.84 0.06 -32.64
CA SER A 136 6.00 -0.81 -32.82
C SER A 136 5.94 -2.04 -31.91
N PHE A 137 6.65 -3.09 -32.32
CA PHE A 137 6.81 -4.31 -31.55
C PHE A 137 8.17 -4.35 -30.88
N ILE A 138 8.18 -4.72 -29.60
CA ILE A 138 9.40 -4.86 -28.81
C ILE A 138 9.48 -6.26 -28.20
N THR A 139 10.70 -6.77 -28.07
CA THR A 139 10.95 -7.96 -27.25
C THR A 139 10.82 -7.57 -25.78
N ALA A 140 10.02 -8.32 -25.03
CA ALA A 140 9.88 -8.23 -23.59
C ALA A 140 10.36 -9.52 -22.93
N TYR A 141 10.78 -9.42 -21.67
CA TYR A 141 11.13 -10.55 -20.83
C TYR A 141 10.16 -10.61 -19.66
N ASN A 142 9.29 -11.61 -19.66
CA ASN A 142 8.18 -11.70 -18.73
C ASN A 142 8.56 -12.64 -17.58
N THR A 143 8.14 -12.28 -16.37
CA THR A 143 8.21 -13.15 -15.20
C THR A 143 7.02 -12.87 -14.29
N VAL A 144 6.87 -13.66 -13.23
CA VAL A 144 5.80 -13.50 -12.24
C VAL A 144 6.46 -13.11 -10.92
N VAL A 145 6.07 -11.95 -10.37
CA VAL A 145 6.44 -11.54 -9.02
C VAL A 145 5.50 -12.16 -7.99
N ASP A 146 6.02 -12.47 -6.81
CA ASP A 146 5.26 -13.16 -5.76
C ASP A 146 4.10 -12.31 -5.27
N TYR A 147 4.36 -11.00 -5.09
CA TYR A 147 3.29 -10.03 -4.90
C TYR A 147 3.68 -8.62 -5.34
N MET A 148 2.64 -7.84 -5.64
CA MET A 148 2.68 -6.39 -5.75
C MET A 148 1.73 -5.79 -4.72
N GLN A 149 2.17 -4.71 -4.06
CA GLN A 149 1.37 -3.96 -3.12
C GLN A 149 1.38 -2.47 -3.47
N VAL A 150 0.19 -1.88 -3.54
CA VAL A 150 -0.03 -0.46 -3.74
C VAL A 150 -0.94 0.05 -2.61
N GLY A 151 -0.33 0.70 -1.63
CA GLY A 151 -0.98 1.03 -0.36
C GLY A 151 -1.71 -0.18 0.24
N PRO A 152 -3.04 -0.12 0.43
CA PRO A 152 -3.81 -1.20 1.04
C PRO A 152 -4.15 -2.35 0.08
N LYS A 153 -3.81 -2.25 -1.21
CA LYS A 153 -4.12 -3.27 -2.21
C LYS A 153 -2.92 -4.15 -2.46
N THR A 154 -3.09 -5.45 -2.25
CA THR A 154 -2.09 -6.47 -2.53
C THR A 154 -2.64 -7.44 -3.55
N LYS A 155 -1.82 -7.78 -4.55
CA LYS A 155 -2.09 -8.83 -5.52
C LYS A 155 -0.91 -9.80 -5.55
N HIS A 156 -1.20 -11.08 -5.48
CA HIS A 156 -0.21 -12.15 -5.56
C HIS A 156 -0.05 -12.64 -7.00
N SER A 157 1.11 -13.24 -7.29
CA SER A 157 1.39 -13.88 -8.58
C SER A 157 1.12 -12.95 -9.78
N VAL A 158 1.77 -11.79 -9.79
CA VAL A 158 1.53 -10.76 -10.80
C VAL A 158 2.55 -10.86 -11.92
N GLU A 159 2.08 -10.92 -13.16
CA GLU A 159 2.96 -10.86 -14.33
C GLU A 159 3.60 -9.46 -14.44
N VAL A 160 4.91 -9.43 -14.69
CA VAL A 160 5.65 -8.22 -15.02
C VAL A 160 6.48 -8.44 -16.28
N ALA A 161 6.60 -7.39 -17.09
CA ALA A 161 7.46 -7.37 -18.26
C ALA A 161 8.70 -6.50 -18.01
N VAL A 162 9.90 -7.05 -18.16
CA VAL A 162 11.15 -6.29 -18.15
C VAL A 162 11.36 -5.69 -19.53
N LEU A 163 11.35 -4.36 -19.60
CA LEU A 163 11.50 -3.61 -20.86
C LEU A 163 12.66 -2.63 -20.78
N PRO A 164 13.50 -2.50 -21.83
CA PRO A 164 14.49 -1.44 -21.91
C PRO A 164 13.81 -0.07 -21.84
N MET A 165 14.17 0.73 -20.83
CA MET A 165 13.77 2.14 -20.77
C MET A 165 14.86 2.98 -21.43
N ASN A 166 14.75 3.16 -22.74
CA ASN A 166 15.69 3.97 -23.51
C ASN A 166 15.38 5.46 -23.29
N GLY A 167 16.37 6.25 -22.89
CA GLY A 167 16.25 7.70 -22.69
C GLY A 167 16.91 8.19 -21.40
N PRO A 168 16.84 9.50 -21.11
CA PRO A 168 17.27 10.06 -19.82
C PRO A 168 16.56 9.35 -18.67
N ALA A 169 17.19 9.28 -17.49
CA ALA A 169 16.57 8.69 -16.32
C ALA A 169 15.16 9.27 -16.09
N MET A 170 14.13 8.47 -16.37
CA MET A 170 12.73 8.90 -16.41
C MET A 170 12.18 9.27 -15.03
N GLY A 171 12.93 8.96 -13.97
CA GLY A 171 12.59 9.25 -12.58
C GLY A 171 11.60 8.26 -11.95
N PHE A 172 11.33 7.15 -12.63
CA PHE A 172 10.49 6.04 -12.18
C PHE A 172 11.05 4.70 -12.67
N ASP A 173 10.67 3.62 -11.99
CA ASP A 173 11.25 2.28 -12.12
C ASP A 173 10.46 1.37 -13.08
N GLY A 174 9.31 1.83 -13.59
CA GLY A 174 8.42 1.06 -14.45
C GLY A 174 7.02 1.67 -14.61
N LEU A 175 6.14 0.97 -15.31
CA LEU A 175 4.73 1.33 -15.51
C LEU A 175 3.84 0.41 -14.66
N LEU A 176 2.93 0.98 -13.87
CA LEU A 176 1.88 0.25 -13.16
C LEU A 176 0.69 0.08 -14.11
N GLY A 177 0.52 -1.15 -14.61
CA GLY A 177 -0.43 -1.46 -15.67
C GLY A 177 -1.78 -2.03 -15.20
N MET A 178 -2.65 -2.28 -16.16
CA MET A 178 -4.02 -2.76 -15.96
C MET A 178 -4.11 -4.17 -15.40
N ASN A 179 -3.09 -5.01 -15.54
CA ASN A 179 -3.04 -6.31 -14.85
C ASN A 179 -2.96 -6.20 -13.32
N PHE A 180 -2.69 -5.03 -12.76
CA PHE A 180 -2.89 -4.72 -11.35
C PHE A 180 -4.07 -3.75 -11.16
N LEU A 181 -4.08 -2.63 -11.89
CA LEU A 181 -5.06 -1.56 -11.70
C LEU A 181 -6.50 -1.99 -11.98
N GLY A 182 -6.70 -2.88 -12.96
CA GLY A 182 -8.03 -3.31 -13.40
C GLY A 182 -8.81 -4.12 -12.36
N ASP A 183 -8.14 -4.69 -11.36
CA ASP A 183 -8.78 -5.48 -10.31
C ASP A 183 -9.41 -4.60 -9.21
N PHE A 184 -9.14 -3.31 -9.22
CA PHE A 184 -9.54 -2.40 -8.16
C PHE A 184 -10.30 -1.20 -8.71
N ARG A 185 -11.32 -0.76 -7.98
CA ARG A 185 -11.97 0.53 -8.22
C ARG A 185 -11.21 1.62 -7.47
N TYR A 186 -10.84 2.69 -8.17
CA TYR A 186 -10.08 3.79 -7.58
C TYR A 186 -10.37 5.14 -8.22
N HIS A 187 -10.08 6.21 -7.48
CA HIS A 187 -10.08 7.58 -7.96
C HIS A 187 -8.72 8.22 -7.72
N VAL A 188 -8.15 8.88 -8.72
CA VAL A 188 -6.93 9.66 -8.57
C VAL A 188 -7.31 11.11 -8.30
N ASN A 189 -6.91 11.63 -7.15
CA ASN A 189 -7.06 13.04 -6.80
C ASN A 189 -5.71 13.75 -6.93
N LEU A 190 -5.58 14.59 -7.96
CA LEU A 190 -4.34 15.32 -8.25
C LEU A 190 -4.08 16.45 -7.25
N GLY A 191 -5.14 17.05 -6.67
CA GLY A 191 -5.01 18.15 -5.71
C GLY A 191 -4.48 17.67 -4.37
N SER A 192 -5.05 16.58 -3.84
CA SER A 192 -4.55 15.94 -2.61
C SER A 192 -3.39 14.99 -2.85
N GLN A 193 -3.01 14.73 -4.10
CA GLN A 193 -2.01 13.75 -4.52
C GLN A 193 -2.24 12.38 -3.86
N THR A 194 -3.45 11.85 -4.04
CA THR A 194 -3.83 10.53 -3.52
C THR A 194 -4.50 9.66 -4.59
N ILE A 195 -4.38 8.35 -4.42
CA ILE A 195 -5.31 7.36 -4.96
C ILE A 195 -6.27 7.00 -3.82
N GLU A 196 -7.56 7.15 -4.06
CA GLU A 196 -8.62 6.63 -3.21
C GLU A 196 -9.06 5.27 -3.74
N TRP A 197 -8.98 4.23 -2.91
CA TRP A 197 -9.47 2.90 -3.19
C TRP A 197 -10.91 2.76 -2.71
N VAL A 198 -11.82 2.48 -3.65
CA VAL A 198 -13.24 2.33 -3.35
C VAL A 198 -13.47 0.94 -2.76
N GLN A 199 -14.14 0.88 -1.60
CA GLN A 199 -14.60 -0.38 -1.01
C GLN A 199 -15.85 -0.87 -1.72
N HIS A 200 -15.96 -2.20 -1.87
CA HIS A 200 -17.17 -2.87 -2.34
C HIS A 200 -18.25 -2.91 -1.26
#